data_AF-A0A1H5CIN4-F1
#
_entry.id   AF-A0A1H5CIN4-F1
#
_cell.length_a   1.000
_cell.length_b   1.000
_cell.length_c   1.000
_cell.angle_alpha   90.00
_cell.angle_beta   90.00
_cell.angle_gamma   90.00
#
_symmetry.space_group_name_H-M   'P 1'
#
loop_
_entity.id
_entity.type
_entity.pdbx_description
1 polymer ?
#
loop_
_entity_poly.entity_id
_entity_poly.type
_entity_poly.pdbx_seq_one_letter_code
_entity_poly.pdbx_strand_id
1 'polypeptide(L)'
;MTRVALYALFMTESASPHITQPRIMVLGVQPGTPPFRIMEIDGVVVGSARAVTDVLETAALYGISVHDLDDPDVVRWVGGDKFTWHRH
;
A
#
# COMPACT_ATOMS: atom_id res chain seq x y z
N MET A 1 22.08 -36.26 -34.83
CA MET A 1 21.02 -35.22 -34.92
C MET A 1 20.54 -34.90 -33.51
N THR A 2 21.19 -33.98 -32.80
CA THR A 2 20.77 -33.58 -31.44
C THR A 2 21.16 -32.13 -31.17
N ARG A 3 20.26 -31.17 -31.35
CA ARG A 3 20.38 -29.80 -30.82
C ARG A 3 19.02 -29.23 -30.41
N VAL A 4 18.21 -30.00 -29.68
CA VAL A 4 16.94 -29.49 -29.08
C VAL A 4 17.16 -28.97 -27.64
N ALA A 5 18.39 -28.93 -27.14
CA ALA A 5 18.68 -28.63 -25.73
C ALA A 5 19.50 -27.34 -25.49
N LEU A 6 19.51 -26.35 -26.40
CA LEU A 6 20.33 -25.13 -26.21
C LEU A 6 19.62 -23.78 -26.28
N TYR A 7 18.29 -23.73 -26.29
CA TYR A 7 17.55 -22.44 -26.28
C TYR A 7 16.54 -22.30 -25.13
N ALA A 8 16.82 -22.93 -23.98
CA ALA A 8 16.00 -22.77 -22.78
C ALA A 8 16.76 -22.21 -21.57
N LEU A 9 17.98 -21.69 -21.74
CA LEU A 9 18.85 -21.28 -20.62
C LEU A 9 19.23 -19.80 -20.60
N PHE A 10 18.56 -18.91 -21.34
CA PHE A 10 18.83 -17.47 -21.21
C PHE A 10 17.61 -16.56 -21.37
N MET A 11 16.49 -16.95 -20.75
CA MET A 11 15.38 -16.02 -20.53
C MET A 11 14.81 -16.21 -19.13
N THR A 12 15.67 -16.04 -18.13
CA THR A 12 15.19 -15.61 -16.82
C THR A 12 15.30 -14.08 -16.80
N GLU A 13 14.42 -13.41 -17.55
CA GLU A 13 14.05 -12.07 -17.09
C GLU A 13 13.31 -12.32 -15.76
N SER A 14 14.05 -12.28 -14.67
CA SER A 14 13.43 -12.16 -13.37
C SER A 14 12.82 -10.76 -13.36
N ALA A 15 11.54 -10.67 -13.73
CA ALA A 15 10.71 -9.58 -13.30
C ALA A 15 10.71 -9.66 -11.78
N SER A 16 11.73 -9.06 -11.16
CA SER A 16 11.76 -8.84 -9.72
C SER A 16 10.43 -8.18 -9.43
N PRO A 17 9.58 -8.76 -8.54
CA PRO A 17 8.38 -8.07 -8.11
C PRO A 17 8.85 -6.68 -7.72
N HIS A 18 8.31 -5.64 -8.36
CA HIS A 18 8.58 -4.29 -7.88
C HIS A 18 7.96 -4.27 -6.49
N ILE A 19 8.79 -4.50 -5.47
CA ILE A 19 8.41 -4.36 -4.08
C ILE A 19 8.39 -2.86 -3.88
N THR A 20 7.28 -2.27 -4.28
CA THR A 20 6.95 -0.92 -3.91
C THR A 20 7.02 -0.83 -2.39
N GLN A 21 7.77 0.16 -1.91
CA GLN A 21 7.80 0.53 -0.50
C GLN A 21 6.91 1.78 -0.35
N PRO A 22 5.57 1.61 -0.20
CA PRO A 22 4.68 2.75 -0.05
C PRO A 22 5.09 3.53 1.20
N ARG A 23 5.18 4.85 1.07
CA ARG A 23 5.49 5.69 2.24
C ARG A 23 4.37 5.68 3.25
N ILE A 24 3.12 5.51 2.82
CA ILE A 24 1.95 5.46 3.69
C ILE A 24 1.30 4.09 3.59
N MET A 25 1.19 3.38 4.71
CA MET A 25 0.34 2.20 4.83
C MET A 25 -0.89 2.52 5.67
N VAL A 26 -2.07 2.19 5.15
CA VAL A 26 -3.33 2.29 5.88
C VAL A 26 -3.85 0.87 6.12
N LEU A 27 -3.72 0.42 7.37
CA LEU A 27 -4.03 -0.95 7.74
C LEU A 27 -5.54 -1.26 7.67
N GLY A 28 -5.89 -2.54 7.86
CA GLY A 28 -7.27 -3.00 7.85
C GLY A 28 -8.13 -2.34 8.93
N VAL A 29 -9.45 -2.31 8.67
CA VAL A 29 -10.44 -1.71 9.57
C VAL A 29 -10.40 -2.37 10.96
N GLN A 30 -10.18 -1.55 11.97
CA GLN A 30 -10.20 -1.92 13.38
C GLN A 30 -11.58 -1.70 13.99
N PRO A 31 -12.00 -2.53 14.96
CA PRO A 31 -13.24 -2.30 15.69
C PRO A 31 -13.12 -1.02 16.52
N GLY A 32 -14.20 -0.25 16.60
CA GLY A 32 -14.27 1.01 17.34
C GLY A 32 -15.60 1.71 17.13
N THR A 33 -15.83 2.82 17.84
CA THR A 33 -17.04 3.64 17.68
C THR A 33 -16.63 5.11 17.51
N PRO A 34 -16.49 5.61 16.26
CA PRO A 34 -16.62 4.89 14.98
C PRO A 34 -15.42 3.95 14.72
N PRO A 35 -15.54 2.97 13.79
CA PRO A 35 -14.41 2.20 13.31
C PRO A 35 -13.29 3.09 12.79
N PHE A 36 -12.07 2.57 12.80
CA PHE A 36 -10.89 3.33 12.39
C PHE A 36 -9.88 2.43 11.69
N ARG A 37 -8.92 3.04 11.02
CA ARG A 37 -7.75 2.39 10.43
C ARG A 37 -6.49 2.94 11.08
N ILE A 38 -5.47 2.10 11.21
CA ILE A 38 -4.16 2.54 11.71
C ILE A 38 -3.33 3.01 10.52
N MET A 39 -2.64 4.13 10.68
CA MET A 39 -1.72 4.66 9.69
C MET A 39 -0.28 4.39 10.11
N GLU A 40 0.50 3.92 9.16
CA GLU A 40 1.95 3.83 9.24
C GLU A 40 2.57 4.74 8.17
N ILE A 41 3.64 5.45 8.54
CA ILE A 41 4.47 6.21 7.60
C ILE A 41 5.91 5.72 7.74
N ASP A 42 6.52 5.34 6.61
CA ASP A 42 7.88 4.80 6.54
C ASP A 42 8.13 3.66 7.56
N GLY A 43 7.10 2.81 7.78
CA GLY A 43 7.14 1.67 8.71
C GLY A 43 6.90 2.01 10.18
N VAL A 44 6.57 3.26 10.51
CA VAL A 44 6.27 3.71 11.89
C VAL A 44 4.79 3.99 12.03
N VAL A 45 4.15 3.46 13.07
CA VAL A 45 2.75 3.80 13.40
C VAL A 45 2.67 5.27 13.81
N VAL A 46 1.89 6.06 13.07
CA VAL A 46 1.75 7.51 13.28
C VAL A 46 0.41 7.92 13.88
N GLY A 47 -0.62 7.06 13.81
CA GLY A 47 -1.92 7.36 14.38
C GLY A 47 -3.07 6.53 13.83
N SER A 48 -4.29 7.01 14.10
CA SER A 48 -5.54 6.41 13.62
C SER A 48 -6.30 7.37 12.72
N ALA A 49 -6.81 6.88 11.59
CA ALA A 49 -7.74 7.57 10.72
C ALA A 49 -9.16 7.01 10.86
N ARG A 50 -10.18 7.86 10.83
CA ARG A 50 -11.61 7.50 10.80
C ARG A 50 -12.26 7.86 9.46
N ALA A 51 -11.58 8.65 8.64
CA ALA A 51 -11.98 9.00 7.29
C ALA A 51 -10.76 9.16 6.37
N VAL A 52 -11.01 9.23 5.06
CA VAL A 52 -9.97 9.53 4.05
C VAL A 52 -9.30 10.88 4.29
N THR A 53 -10.04 11.86 4.80
CA THR A 53 -9.51 13.20 5.12
C THR A 53 -8.42 13.13 6.16
N ASP A 54 -8.59 12.31 7.20
CA ASP A 54 -7.58 12.14 8.25
C ASP A 54 -6.26 11.58 7.69
N VAL A 55 -6.35 10.73 6.65
CA VAL A 55 -5.17 10.21 5.94
C VAL A 55 -4.42 11.33 5.22
N LEU A 56 -5.15 12.20 4.52
CA LEU A 56 -4.56 13.35 3.81
C LEU A 56 -3.99 14.40 4.77
N GLU A 57 -4.70 14.69 5.87
CA GLU A 57 -4.24 15.62 6.90
C GLU A 57 -2.96 15.10 7.57
N THR A 58 -2.94 13.81 7.93
CA THR A 58 -1.74 13.18 8.48
C THR A 58 -0.60 13.21 7.46
N ALA A 59 -0.84 12.86 6.20
CA ALA A 59 0.20 12.93 5.16
C ALA A 59 0.79 14.36 5.04
N ALA A 60 -0.06 15.38 5.04
CA ALA A 60 0.36 16.78 4.98
C ALA A 60 1.20 17.20 6.20
N LEU A 61 0.85 16.75 7.41
CA LEU A 61 1.64 16.99 8.63
C LEU A 61 3.05 16.39 8.55
N TYR A 62 3.22 15.30 7.81
CA TYR A 62 4.52 14.65 7.56
C TYR A 62 5.21 15.16 6.28
N GLY A 63 4.67 16.20 5.63
CA GLY A 63 5.23 16.79 4.42
C GLY A 63 5.12 15.91 3.18
N ILE A 64 4.17 14.96 3.16
CA ILE A 64 3.93 14.05 2.04
C ILE A 64 2.78 14.61 1.19
N SER A 65 3.08 14.95 -0.07
CA SER A 65 2.06 15.31 -1.05
C SER A 65 1.44 14.05 -1.64
N VAL A 66 0.12 13.90 -1.50
CA VAL A 66 -0.64 12.79 -2.10
C VAL A 66 -1.43 13.32 -3.29
N HIS A 67 -1.03 12.90 -4.50
CA HIS A 67 -1.72 13.29 -5.74
C HIS A 67 -2.85 12.33 -6.11
N ASP A 68 -2.67 11.05 -5.81
CA ASP A 68 -3.64 10.00 -6.05
C ASP A 68 -3.65 9.03 -4.86
N LEU A 69 -4.82 8.77 -4.28
CA LEU A 69 -5.00 7.84 -3.16
C LEU A 69 -5.05 6.37 -3.61
N ASP A 70 -5.19 6.13 -4.91
CA ASP A 70 -5.16 4.80 -5.51
C ASP A 70 -3.76 4.41 -6.00
N ASP A 71 -2.79 5.32 -5.98
CA ASP A 71 -1.39 5.03 -6.30
C ASP A 71 -0.77 4.15 -5.18
N PRO A 72 -0.53 2.86 -5.44
CA PRO A 72 0.00 1.94 -4.44
C PRO A 72 1.45 2.25 -4.06
N ASP A 73 2.15 3.12 -4.80
CA ASP A 73 3.49 3.59 -4.49
C ASP A 73 3.50 4.75 -3.49
N VAL A 74 2.36 5.43 -3.32
CA VAL A 74 2.18 6.50 -2.34
C VAL A 74 1.39 6.01 -1.13
N VAL A 75 0.22 5.41 -1.36
CA VAL A 75 -0.70 4.96 -0.31
C VAL A 75 -1.13 3.52 -0.54
N ARG A 76 -0.81 2.65 0.41
CA ARG A 76 -1.24 1.25 0.37
C ARG A 76 -2.37 0.99 1.36
N TRP A 77 -3.54 0.64 0.82
CA TRP A 77 -4.69 0.22 1.61
C TRP A 77 -4.67 -1.30 1.86
N VAL A 78 -4.86 -1.69 3.11
CA VAL A 78 -5.00 -3.11 3.52
C VAL A 78 -6.44 -3.36 3.96
N GLY A 79 -6.97 -4.55 3.65
CA GLY A 79 -8.30 -4.97 4.13
C GLY A 79 -9.46 -4.16 3.55
N GLY A 80 -9.34 -3.71 2.30
CA GLY A 80 -10.29 -2.86 1.59
C GLY A 80 -9.59 -1.67 0.94
N ASP A 81 -10.36 -0.79 0.29
CA ASP A 81 -9.88 0.43 -0.34
C ASP A 81 -10.13 1.68 0.52
N LYS A 82 -9.90 2.86 -0.07
CA LYS A 82 -10.14 4.18 0.53
C LYS A 82 -11.59 4.46 0.94
N PHE A 83 -12.55 3.65 0.47
CA PHE A 83 -13.97 3.77 0.80
C PHE A 83 -14.44 2.72 1.81
N THR A 84 -13.58 1.76 2.15
CA THR A 84 -13.93 0.64 3.03
C THR A 84 -13.57 0.97 4.49
N TRP A 85 -14.55 1.47 5.26
CA TRP A 85 -14.36 1.88 6.67
C TRP A 85 -15.15 1.04 7.68
N HIS A 86 -15.97 0.12 7.22
CA HIS A 86 -16.71 -0.83 8.04
C HIS A 86 -16.26 -2.25 7.73
N ARG A 87 -16.34 -3.15 8.71
CA ARG A 87 -16.17 -4.58 8.47
C ARG A 87 -17.46 -5.12 7.82
N HIS A 88 -17.31 -6.03 6.87
CA HIS A 88 -18.41 -6.80 6.30
C HIS A 88 -18.93 -7.85 7.28
#